data_AF-A0A356X1X1-F1
#
_entry.id   AF-A0A356X1X1-F1
#
_cell.length_a   1.000
_cell.length_b   1.000
_cell.length_c   1.000
_cell.angle_alpha   90.00
_cell.angle_beta   90.00
_cell.angle_gamma   90.00
#
_symmetry.space_group_name_H-M   'P 1'
#
loop_
_entity.id
_entity.type
_entity.pdbx_description
1 polymer ?
#
loop_
_entity_poly.entity_id
_entity_poly.type
_entity_poly.pdbx_seq_one_letter_code
_entity_poly.pdbx_strand_id
1 'polypeptide(L)'
;MITYLFYSSISLALLLLVYRFLLEKEKRFTFNRIFLLWSLVFSLTIPLLPVGIAPIETQWHDLFSSGEYIPLANTQQVKSINLNPDFQLSNELNRPSESSSEMPFQITFLIYITVSILLFLRLVRALHELQSKTNRESGYIENGIKIVLLNGQVIPHSFLNTVFVNKKKFERGEIPEEILAHEVAHIKQMHSLDILFVECLKIIFWFNPLLYLYKHLIAQNHEYLADQEVISKGTGIQHYQRMLLKTMEEKTRYSLASSLNFSLTKRRLQMMTQSRTKVKFLLKLVMLAPLFAGLSLMLGCEPASNETSPDVDTSSELSIEILDDNALIVNENSMTLGELERLLSEMPESPELVRMKVSPDAEFGVITDVQSTLRRHEAFKIQYSSQNNNYAEDSTKDSTKISDFYEPHNGLIP
;
A
#
# COMPACT_ATOMS: atom_id res chain seq x y z
N MET A 1 10.50 -5.48 -5.46
CA MET A 1 10.62 -5.49 -3.99
C MET A 1 10.85 -4.09 -3.40
N ILE A 2 11.83 -3.32 -3.89
CA ILE A 2 12.11 -1.96 -3.38
C ILE A 2 10.92 -1.02 -3.59
N THR A 3 10.32 -1.04 -4.78
CA THR A 3 9.09 -0.29 -5.11
C THR A 3 7.96 -0.59 -4.13
N TYR A 4 7.71 -1.88 -3.85
CA TYR A 4 6.73 -2.31 -2.86
C TYR A 4 6.99 -1.70 -1.47
N LEU A 5 8.23 -1.78 -0.97
CA LEU A 5 8.60 -1.22 0.34
C LEU A 5 8.41 0.29 0.39
N PHE A 6 8.70 0.97 -0.71
CA PHE A 6 8.55 2.41 -0.84
C PHE A 6 7.08 2.84 -0.81
N TYR A 7 6.24 2.26 -1.67
CA TYR A 7 4.80 2.53 -1.69
C TYR A 7 4.12 2.18 -0.37
N SER A 8 4.51 1.06 0.24
CA SER A 8 4.00 0.67 1.56
C SER A 8 4.38 1.68 2.65
N SER A 9 5.64 2.12 2.67
CA SER A 9 6.13 3.09 3.66
C SER A 9 5.49 4.47 3.50
N ILE A 10 5.29 4.95 2.27
CA ILE A 10 4.57 6.20 2.00
C ILE A 10 3.12 6.10 2.44
N SER A 11 2.46 5.00 2.12
CA SER A 11 1.06 4.77 2.53
C SER A 11 0.93 4.78 4.05
N LEU A 12 1.84 4.09 4.76
CA LEU A 12 1.88 4.09 6.21
C LEU A 12 2.14 5.49 6.78
N ALA A 13 3.10 6.23 6.21
CA ALA A 13 3.44 7.57 6.65
C ALA A 13 2.24 8.52 6.53
N LEU A 14 1.54 8.49 5.40
CA LEU A 14 0.36 9.31 5.14
C LEU A 14 -0.75 9.03 6.14
N LEU A 15 -1.08 7.75 6.37
CA LEU A 15 -2.11 7.35 7.33
C LEU A 15 -1.71 7.69 8.78
N LEU A 16 -0.42 7.58 9.12
CA LEU A 16 0.09 8.01 10.42
C LEU A 16 -0.02 9.52 10.62
N LEU A 17 0.18 10.33 9.58
CA LEU A 17 -0.01 11.78 9.65
C LEU A 17 -1.48 12.12 9.93
N VAL A 18 -2.42 11.44 9.26
CA VAL A 18 -3.86 11.57 9.55
C VAL A 18 -4.14 11.27 11.01
N TYR A 19 -3.63 10.13 11.49
CA TYR A 19 -3.81 9.75 12.87
C TYR A 19 -3.29 10.85 13.81
N ARG A 20 -2.04 11.29 13.61
CA ARG A 20 -1.37 12.25 14.48
C ARG A 20 -2.06 13.62 14.54
N PHE A 21 -2.54 14.12 13.40
CA PHE A 21 -3.12 15.46 13.33
C PHE A 21 -4.62 15.49 13.61
N LEU A 22 -5.37 14.49 13.14
CA LEU A 22 -6.84 14.48 13.23
C LEU A 22 -7.33 13.65 14.43
N LEU A 23 -6.81 12.43 14.61
CA LEU A 23 -7.41 11.42 15.49
C LEU A 23 -6.76 11.32 16.87
N GLU A 24 -5.45 11.56 17.02
CA GLU A 24 -4.70 11.37 18.28
C GLU A 24 -5.30 12.19 19.44
N LYS A 25 -5.90 13.35 19.13
CA LYS A 25 -6.51 14.27 20.10
C LYS A 25 -7.99 13.97 20.39
N GLU A 26 -8.58 12.96 19.74
CA GLU A 26 -10.00 12.63 19.88
C GLU A 26 -10.23 11.58 20.96
N LYS A 27 -11.23 11.80 21.83
CA LYS A 27 -11.69 10.86 22.86
C LYS A 27 -12.52 9.70 22.29
N ARG A 28 -11.97 9.03 21.27
CA ARG A 28 -12.55 7.88 20.57
C ARG A 28 -11.49 6.78 20.46
N PHE A 29 -10.90 6.41 21.59
CA PHE A 29 -9.70 5.55 21.60
C PHE A 29 -9.91 4.16 20.98
N THR A 30 -11.12 3.62 21.03
CA THR A 30 -11.45 2.35 20.33
C THR A 30 -11.38 2.53 18.81
N PHE A 31 -11.96 3.62 18.28
CA PHE A 31 -11.87 3.93 16.85
C PHE A 31 -10.42 4.20 16.43
N ASN A 32 -9.68 4.95 17.25
CA ASN A 32 -8.27 5.22 17.03
C ASN A 32 -7.43 3.93 16.99
N ARG A 33 -7.70 2.97 17.89
CA ARG A 33 -7.06 1.64 17.88
C ARG A 33 -7.34 0.91 16.57
N ILE A 34 -8.61 0.85 16.17
CA ILE A 34 -9.04 0.18 14.93
C ILE A 34 -8.39 0.86 13.73
N PHE A 35 -8.41 2.18 13.66
CA PHE A 35 -7.78 2.95 12.58
C PHE A 35 -6.29 2.66 12.48
N LEU A 36 -5.56 2.65 13.61
CA LEU A 36 -4.13 2.35 13.62
C LEU A 36 -3.87 0.94 13.07
N LEU A 37 -4.52 -0.09 13.64
CA LEU A 37 -4.34 -1.48 13.20
C LEU A 37 -4.71 -1.66 11.73
N TRP A 38 -5.83 -1.08 11.30
CA TRP A 38 -6.25 -1.08 9.91
C TRP A 38 -5.22 -0.39 9.02
N SER A 39 -4.71 0.78 9.40
CA SER A 39 -3.74 1.53 8.61
C SER A 39 -2.44 0.77 8.40
N LEU A 40 -2.01 0.02 9.40
CA LEU A 40 -0.81 -0.80 9.35
C LEU A 40 -0.99 -1.96 8.36
N VAL A 41 -2.08 -2.73 8.50
CA VAL A 41 -2.38 -3.83 7.57
C VAL A 41 -2.59 -3.29 6.15
N PHE A 42 -3.41 -2.24 6.02
CA PHE A 42 -3.73 -1.62 4.74
C PHE A 42 -2.48 -1.11 4.02
N SER A 43 -1.54 -0.46 4.72
CA SER A 43 -0.29 0.01 4.12
C SER A 43 0.58 -1.12 3.57
N LEU A 44 0.50 -2.33 4.13
CA LEU A 44 1.22 -3.49 3.65
C LEU A 44 0.47 -4.18 2.49
N THR A 45 -0.86 -4.20 2.52
CA THR A 45 -1.65 -4.87 1.49
C THR A 45 -1.87 -4.03 0.23
N ILE A 46 -1.88 -2.70 0.35
CA ILE A 46 -2.22 -1.82 -0.77
C ILE A 46 -1.30 -1.97 -1.99
N PRO A 47 0.04 -2.14 -1.86
CA PRO A 47 0.89 -2.29 -3.04
C PRO A 47 0.87 -3.72 -3.61
N LEU A 48 0.14 -4.66 -2.99
CA LEU A 48 -0.10 -6.01 -3.53
C LEU A 48 -1.32 -6.05 -4.46
N LEU A 49 -2.19 -5.03 -4.38
CA LEU A 49 -3.33 -4.96 -5.28
C LEU A 49 -2.81 -4.64 -6.69
N PRO A 50 -3.26 -5.38 -7.72
CA PRO A 50 -2.98 -5.07 -9.12
C PRO A 50 -3.82 -3.86 -9.54
N VAL A 51 -3.61 -2.74 -8.86
CA VAL A 51 -4.05 -1.46 -9.36
C VAL A 51 -3.06 -1.13 -10.47
N GLY A 52 -3.54 -0.71 -11.64
CA GLY A 52 -2.73 -0.33 -12.80
C GLY A 52 -1.85 0.88 -12.48
N ILE A 53 -0.85 0.69 -11.62
CA ILE A 53 0.21 1.63 -11.38
C ILE A 53 1.02 1.55 -12.66
N ALA A 54 0.74 2.45 -13.60
CA ALA A 54 1.71 2.72 -14.64
C ALA A 54 3.03 2.97 -13.92
N PRO A 55 4.10 2.23 -14.26
CA PRO A 55 5.39 2.50 -13.68
C PRO A 55 5.64 3.97 -13.94
N ILE A 56 5.67 4.77 -12.87
CA ILE A 56 6.25 6.09 -12.96
C ILE A 56 7.70 5.75 -13.25
N GLU A 57 8.07 5.80 -14.53
CA GLU A 57 9.45 5.94 -15.01
C GLU A 57 9.96 7.25 -14.44
N THR A 58 10.15 7.25 -13.14
CA THR A 58 10.96 8.23 -12.48
C THR A 58 12.36 7.86 -12.92
N GLN A 59 12.89 8.69 -13.82
CA GLN A 59 14.29 8.81 -14.19
C GLN A 59 15.14 9.12 -12.93
N TRP A 60 15.12 8.24 -11.94
CA TRP A 60 16.06 8.29 -10.82
C TRP A 60 17.45 7.84 -11.28
N HIS A 61 17.56 7.23 -12.46
CA HIS A 61 18.85 6.85 -13.02
C HIS A 61 19.67 8.09 -13.41
N ASP A 62 19.04 9.18 -13.84
CA ASP A 62 19.76 10.38 -14.30
C ASP A 62 20.26 11.27 -13.16
N LEU A 63 19.62 11.23 -11.97
CA LEU A 63 20.04 12.03 -10.81
C LEU A 63 21.25 11.45 -10.07
N PHE A 64 21.54 10.15 -10.25
CA PHE A 64 22.73 9.50 -9.69
C PHE A 64 23.78 9.12 -10.75
N SER A 65 23.50 9.40 -12.04
CA SER A 65 24.42 9.22 -13.16
C SER A 65 25.02 10.56 -13.62
N SER A 66 25.34 11.46 -12.69
CA SER A 66 26.23 12.60 -12.99
C SER A 66 27.68 12.12 -13.13
N GLY A 67 27.91 11.17 -14.04
CA GLY A 67 29.18 10.91 -14.68
C GLY A 67 29.12 11.62 -16.02
N GLU A 68 29.73 12.80 -16.07
CA GLU A 68 29.83 13.70 -17.21
C GLU A 68 30.28 12.96 -18.49
N TYR A 69 29.33 12.60 -19.36
CA TYR A 69 29.65 12.24 -20.75
C TYR A 69 29.39 13.46 -21.63
N ILE A 70 30.48 14.16 -21.93
CA ILE A 70 30.53 15.19 -22.96
C ILE A 70 30.28 14.50 -24.31
N PRO A 71 29.23 14.85 -25.08
CA PRO A 71 29.05 14.30 -26.41
C PRO A 71 30.07 14.95 -27.35
N LEU A 72 31.12 14.21 -27.71
CA LEU A 72 32.03 14.61 -28.77
C LEU A 72 31.33 14.37 -30.12
N ALA A 73 30.47 15.31 -30.51
CA ALA A 73 29.92 15.36 -31.85
C ALA A 73 31.05 15.68 -32.86
N ASN A 74 31.03 14.95 -33.96
CA ASN A 74 31.70 15.21 -35.24
C ASN A 74 33.15 14.71 -35.35
N THR A 75 33.30 13.49 -35.84
CA THR A 75 34.33 13.23 -36.87
C THR A 75 33.74 12.33 -37.94
N GLN A 76 33.53 12.92 -39.11
CA GLN A 76 33.15 12.24 -40.35
C GLN A 76 34.13 11.09 -40.60
N GLN A 77 33.65 9.85 -40.63
CA GLN A 77 34.44 8.76 -41.22
C GLN A 77 34.15 8.68 -42.71
N VAL A 78 35.19 9.10 -43.43
CA VAL A 78 35.38 9.05 -44.88
C VAL A 78 35.10 7.65 -45.41
N LYS A 79 34.22 7.62 -46.42
CA LYS A 79 34.08 6.53 -47.40
C LYS A 79 35.44 6.21 -48.00
N SER A 80 36.04 5.09 -47.60
CA SER A 80 37.15 4.48 -48.35
C SER A 80 36.71 3.12 -48.87
N ILE A 81 36.69 3.04 -50.20
CA ILE A 81 36.53 1.82 -50.98
C ILE A 81 37.79 0.98 -50.73
N ASN A 82 37.65 -0.28 -50.33
CA ASN A 82 38.76 -1.23 -50.36
C ASN A 82 38.34 -2.50 -51.11
N LEU A 83 38.94 -2.64 -52.30
CA LEU A 83 38.97 -3.83 -53.13
C LEU A 83 40.12 -4.73 -52.63
N ASN A 84 39.79 -5.80 -51.90
CA ASN A 84 40.47 -7.11 -51.94
C ASN A 84 39.87 -8.05 -50.89
N PRO A 85 39.53 -9.30 -51.23
CA PRO A 85 39.23 -10.34 -50.25
C PRO A 85 40.52 -11.13 -50.01
N ASP A 86 41.25 -10.83 -48.93
CA ASP A 86 42.18 -11.76 -48.27
C ASP A 86 42.90 -11.04 -47.13
N PHE A 87 42.18 -10.88 -46.01
CA PHE A 87 42.82 -10.65 -44.71
C PHE A 87 41.91 -11.20 -43.62
N GLN A 88 42.14 -12.46 -43.23
CA GLN A 88 41.62 -13.02 -42.00
C GLN A 88 42.41 -12.43 -40.83
N LEU A 89 41.82 -11.46 -40.13
CA LEU A 89 42.24 -11.10 -38.78
C LEU A 89 41.09 -11.45 -37.84
N SER A 90 41.33 -12.47 -37.02
CA SER A 90 40.52 -12.87 -35.88
C SER A 90 40.29 -11.69 -34.94
N ASN A 91 39.18 -10.98 -35.13
CA ASN A 91 38.63 -10.06 -34.15
C ASN A 91 37.67 -10.84 -33.23
N GLU A 92 38.22 -11.74 -32.41
CA GLU A 92 37.66 -11.93 -31.07
C GLU A 92 38.10 -10.74 -30.22
N LEU A 93 37.36 -9.64 -30.35
CA LEU A 93 37.51 -8.50 -29.47
C LEU A 93 36.28 -8.42 -28.56
N ASN A 94 36.46 -8.92 -27.34
CA ASN A 94 35.85 -8.40 -26.12
C ASN A 94 34.37 -8.02 -26.22
N ARG A 95 33.48 -9.01 -26.12
CA ARG A 95 32.24 -8.76 -25.38
C ARG A 95 32.67 -8.42 -23.95
N PRO A 96 32.35 -7.24 -23.39
CA PRO A 96 32.42 -7.08 -21.95
C PRO A 96 31.46 -8.13 -21.41
N SER A 97 32.00 -9.15 -20.75
CA SER A 97 31.19 -9.88 -19.79
C SER A 97 30.76 -8.82 -18.79
N GLU A 98 29.47 -8.49 -18.79
CA GLU A 98 28.84 -7.88 -17.63
C GLU A 98 29.01 -8.88 -16.50
N SER A 99 30.19 -8.84 -15.88
CA SER A 99 30.40 -9.23 -14.51
C SER A 99 29.59 -8.22 -13.71
N SER A 100 28.26 -8.38 -13.71
CA SER A 100 27.43 -7.83 -12.66
C SER A 100 28.09 -8.30 -11.38
N SER A 101 28.68 -7.37 -10.64
CA SER A 101 29.19 -7.68 -9.33
C SER A 101 27.99 -8.22 -8.53
N GLU A 102 27.88 -9.54 -8.41
CA GLU A 102 26.86 -10.23 -7.60
C GLU A 102 27.18 -10.11 -6.09
N MET A 103 28.39 -9.66 -5.76
CA MET A 103 28.89 -9.47 -4.40
C MET A 103 28.12 -8.45 -3.53
N PRO A 104 27.60 -7.29 -4.02
CA PRO A 104 26.88 -6.33 -3.18
C PRO A 104 25.52 -6.86 -2.69
N PHE A 105 24.81 -7.63 -3.52
CA PHE A 105 23.49 -8.16 -3.17
C PHE A 105 23.59 -9.25 -2.09
N GLN A 106 24.56 -10.16 -2.24
CA GLN A 106 24.79 -11.26 -1.28
C GLN A 106 25.17 -10.74 0.11
N ILE A 107 26.06 -9.74 0.19
CA ILE A 107 26.47 -9.13 1.46
C ILE A 107 25.28 -8.40 2.11
N THR A 108 24.52 -7.63 1.33
CA THR A 108 23.33 -6.91 1.83
C THR A 108 22.27 -7.88 2.37
N PHE A 109 22.02 -8.98 1.66
CA PHE A 109 21.10 -10.03 2.09
C PHE A 109 21.57 -10.73 3.37
N LEU A 110 22.87 -11.04 3.48
CA LEU A 110 23.46 -11.65 4.67
C LEU A 110 23.32 -10.73 5.89
N ILE A 111 23.60 -9.43 5.74
CA ILE A 111 23.42 -8.43 6.81
C ILE A 111 21.95 -8.39 7.22
N TYR A 112 21.03 -8.30 6.26
CA TYR A 112 19.60 -8.25 6.52
C TYR A 112 19.13 -9.45 7.36
N ILE A 113 19.44 -10.67 6.93
CA ILE A 113 19.06 -11.90 7.65
C ILE A 113 19.71 -11.96 9.03
N THR A 114 20.99 -11.58 9.15
CA THR A 114 21.70 -11.59 10.43
C THR A 114 21.03 -10.66 11.45
N VAL A 115 20.73 -9.42 11.05
CA VAL A 115 20.04 -8.45 11.92
C VAL A 115 18.65 -8.93 12.30
N SER A 116 17.87 -9.44 11.34
CA SER A 116 16.53 -9.99 11.61
C SER A 116 16.58 -11.17 12.58
N ILE A 117 17.54 -12.10 12.44
CA ILE A 117 17.71 -13.22 13.37
C ILE A 117 18.05 -12.71 14.78
N LEU A 118 18.96 -11.74 14.91
CA LEU A 118 19.32 -11.18 16.21
C LEU A 118 18.11 -10.53 16.91
N LEU A 119 17.30 -9.78 16.16
CA LEU A 119 16.07 -9.16 16.68
C LEU A 119 15.02 -10.21 17.05
N PHE A 120 14.87 -11.26 16.24
CA PHE A 120 13.98 -12.39 16.54
C PHE A 120 14.40 -13.11 17.82
N LEU A 121 15.68 -13.46 17.97
CA LEU A 121 16.20 -14.10 19.17
C LEU A 121 16.02 -13.20 20.40
N ARG A 122 16.19 -11.88 20.25
CA ARG A 122 15.91 -10.91 21.33
C ARG A 122 14.43 -10.96 21.74
N LEU A 123 13.50 -11.01 20.79
CA LEU A 123 12.07 -11.12 21.07
C LEU A 123 11.74 -12.45 21.78
N VAL A 124 12.24 -13.57 21.27
CA VAL A 124 12.02 -14.90 21.87
C VAL A 124 12.56 -14.96 23.30
N ARG A 125 13.77 -14.41 23.55
CA ARG A 125 14.34 -14.33 24.90
C ARG A 125 13.45 -13.51 25.83
N ALA A 126 12.94 -12.37 25.38
CA ALA A 126 12.04 -11.53 26.19
C ALA A 126 10.73 -12.25 26.53
N LEU A 127 10.13 -12.95 25.57
CA LEU A 127 8.93 -13.76 25.80
C LEU A 127 9.20 -14.93 26.75
N HIS A 128 10.33 -15.62 26.58
CA HIS A 128 10.73 -16.72 27.45
C HIS A 128 10.99 -16.25 28.89
N GLU A 129 11.61 -15.08 29.07
CA GLU A 129 11.83 -14.50 30.39
C GLU A 129 10.50 -14.19 31.10
N LEU A 130 9.54 -13.58 30.40
CA LEU A 130 8.20 -13.31 30.92
C LEU A 130 7.48 -14.61 31.29
N GLN A 131 7.49 -15.60 30.40
CA GLN A 131 6.84 -16.89 30.65
C GLN A 131 7.50 -17.65 31.81
N SER A 132 8.82 -17.60 31.91
CA SER A 132 9.57 -18.20 33.01
C SER A 132 9.20 -17.55 34.35
N LYS A 133 9.04 -16.23 34.42
CA LYS A 133 8.57 -15.53 35.63
C LYS A 133 7.16 -15.97 36.00
N THR A 134 6.28 -16.12 35.01
CA THR A 134 4.91 -16.60 35.22
C THR A 134 4.85 -18.02 35.77
N ASN A 135 5.77 -18.91 35.38
CA ASN A 135 5.75 -20.31 35.79
C ASN A 135 6.47 -20.61 37.11
N ARG A 136 7.46 -19.79 37.49
CA ARG A 136 8.30 -20.03 38.67
C ARG A 136 7.73 -19.46 39.97
N GLU A 137 6.96 -18.38 39.88
CA GLU A 137 6.49 -17.64 41.04
C GLU A 137 5.04 -18.03 41.38
N SER A 138 4.73 -18.08 42.68
CA SER A 138 3.38 -18.35 43.19
C SER A 138 2.41 -17.29 42.69
N GLY A 139 1.46 -17.69 41.84
CA GLY A 139 0.41 -16.81 41.36
C GLY A 139 -0.97 -17.32 41.79
N TYR A 140 -1.85 -16.39 42.13
CA TYR A 140 -3.27 -16.69 42.35
C TYR A 140 -4.06 -16.27 41.13
N ILE A 141 -5.17 -16.97 40.85
CA ILE A 141 -6.06 -16.66 39.73
C ILE A 141 -7.26 -15.93 40.29
N GLU A 142 -7.49 -14.72 39.79
CA GLU A 142 -8.64 -13.90 40.15
C GLU A 142 -9.40 -13.54 38.87
N ASN A 143 -10.67 -13.93 38.78
CA ASN A 143 -11.53 -13.69 37.59
C ASN A 143 -10.91 -14.18 36.27
N GLY A 144 -10.17 -15.30 36.30
CA GLY A 144 -9.49 -15.86 35.13
C GLY A 144 -8.19 -15.16 34.75
N ILE A 145 -7.76 -14.15 35.52
CA ILE A 145 -6.51 -13.41 35.33
C ILE A 145 -5.49 -13.93 36.34
N LYS A 146 -4.27 -14.23 35.87
CA LYS A 146 -3.19 -14.70 36.74
C LYS A 146 -2.45 -13.51 37.35
N ILE A 147 -2.31 -13.47 38.67
CA ILE A 147 -1.55 -12.42 39.35
C ILE A 147 -0.27 -13.04 39.90
N VAL A 148 0.88 -12.59 39.39
CA VAL A 148 2.21 -13.11 39.73
C VAL A 148 2.92 -12.13 40.66
N LEU A 149 3.29 -12.63 41.84
CA LEU A 149 3.97 -11.86 42.87
C LEU A 149 5.49 -11.95 42.67
N LEU A 150 6.13 -10.82 42.34
CA LEU A 150 7.56 -10.75 42.11
C LEU A 150 8.32 -10.22 43.34
N ASN A 151 9.46 -10.84 43.62
CA ASN A 151 10.41 -10.36 44.64
C ASN A 151 11.30 -9.25 44.05
N GLY A 152 11.20 -8.03 44.58
CA GLY A 152 11.99 -6.86 44.15
C GLY A 152 11.14 -5.65 43.80
N GLN A 153 11.74 -4.46 43.64
CA GLN A 153 10.99 -3.24 43.27
C GLN A 153 10.53 -3.34 41.82
N VAL A 154 9.26 -3.72 41.63
CA VAL A 154 8.62 -3.86 40.32
C VAL A 154 7.34 -3.02 40.33
N ILE A 155 7.16 -2.22 39.28
CA ILE A 155 5.93 -1.47 39.05
C ILE A 155 4.90 -2.45 38.48
N PRO A 156 3.63 -2.37 38.91
CA PRO A 156 2.55 -3.13 38.30
C PRO A 156 2.59 -3.02 36.78
N HIS A 157 2.57 -4.16 36.10
CA HIS A 157 2.48 -4.23 34.64
C HIS A 157 1.81 -5.53 34.23
N SER A 158 1.26 -5.57 33.03
CA SER A 158 0.52 -6.71 32.51
C SER A 158 1.10 -7.21 31.19
N PHE A 159 0.99 -8.52 30.98
CA PHE A 159 1.32 -9.17 29.73
C PHE A 159 0.40 -10.37 29.49
N LEU A 160 -0.21 -10.43 28.31
CA LEU A 160 -1.21 -11.44 27.93
C LEU A 160 -2.32 -11.56 28.98
N ASN A 161 -2.38 -12.67 29.72
CA ASN A 161 -3.37 -12.91 30.77
C ASN A 161 -2.76 -12.90 32.18
N THR A 162 -1.67 -12.15 32.36
CA THR A 162 -0.93 -12.10 33.63
C THR A 162 -0.64 -10.66 34.06
N VAL A 163 -0.93 -10.34 35.33
CA VAL A 163 -0.53 -9.10 36.00
C VAL A 163 0.66 -9.42 36.91
N PHE A 164 1.73 -8.65 36.79
CA PHE A 164 2.93 -8.77 37.62
C PHE A 164 2.93 -7.63 38.63
N VAL A 165 3.03 -7.98 39.92
CA VAL A 165 3.03 -7.01 41.02
C VAL A 165 4.15 -7.29 42.01
N ASN A 166 4.55 -6.27 42.77
CA ASN A 166 5.51 -6.46 43.86
C ASN A 166 4.84 -7.24 45.00
N LYS A 167 5.45 -8.37 45.38
CA LYS A 167 4.94 -9.25 46.45
C LYS A 167 4.68 -8.51 47.77
N LYS A 168 5.68 -7.77 48.24
CA LYS A 168 5.64 -7.05 49.53
C LYS A 168 4.57 -5.96 49.58
N LYS A 169 4.41 -5.20 48.49
CA LYS A 169 3.39 -4.14 48.38
C LYS A 169 1.99 -4.73 48.26
N PHE A 170 1.87 -5.82 47.52
CA PHE A 170 0.61 -6.54 47.35
C PHE A 170 0.12 -7.12 48.69
N GLU A 171 0.98 -7.84 49.42
CA GLU A 171 0.66 -8.43 50.73
C GLU A 171 0.31 -7.38 51.80
N ARG A 172 0.85 -6.16 51.70
CA ARG A 172 0.53 -5.04 52.60
C ARG A 172 -0.69 -4.22 52.17
N GLY A 173 -1.33 -4.53 51.04
CA GLY A 173 -2.46 -3.75 50.51
C GLY A 173 -2.06 -2.33 50.08
N GLU A 174 -0.79 -2.11 49.72
CA GLU A 174 -0.27 -0.80 49.32
C GLU A 174 -0.47 -0.50 47.82
N ILE A 175 -0.98 -1.47 47.05
CA ILE A 175 -1.28 -1.31 45.63
C ILE A 175 -2.74 -0.85 45.50
N PRO A 176 -2.98 0.37 44.98
CA PRO A 176 -4.34 0.86 44.78
C PRO A 176 -5.13 0.01 43.78
N GLU A 177 -6.42 -0.16 44.05
CA GLU A 177 -7.33 -0.95 43.21
C GLU A 177 -7.41 -0.40 41.78
N GLU A 178 -7.35 0.92 41.62
CA GLU A 178 -7.36 1.60 40.33
C GLU A 178 -6.18 1.21 39.44
N ILE A 179 -5.00 0.96 40.04
CA ILE A 179 -3.82 0.52 39.30
C ILE A 179 -4.00 -0.93 38.84
N LEU A 180 -4.54 -1.80 39.69
CA LEU A 180 -4.87 -3.17 39.28
C LEU A 180 -5.95 -3.19 38.20
N ALA A 181 -6.98 -2.35 38.33
CA ALA A 181 -8.04 -2.21 37.33
C ALA A 181 -7.49 -1.71 35.98
N HIS A 182 -6.48 -0.83 35.99
CA HIS A 182 -5.76 -0.39 34.80
C HIS A 182 -5.04 -1.56 34.11
N GLU A 183 -4.25 -2.34 34.85
CA GLU A 183 -3.55 -3.51 34.31
C GLU A 183 -4.52 -4.58 33.79
N VAL A 184 -5.63 -4.80 34.49
CA VAL A 184 -6.71 -5.70 34.04
C VAL A 184 -7.34 -5.19 32.74
N ALA A 185 -7.44 -3.88 32.53
CA ALA A 185 -7.96 -3.32 31.28
C ALA A 185 -7.04 -3.65 30.08
N HIS A 186 -5.71 -3.62 30.25
CA HIS A 186 -4.77 -4.04 29.21
C HIS A 186 -4.95 -5.50 28.80
N ILE A 187 -5.19 -6.38 29.77
CA ILE A 187 -5.44 -7.81 29.56
C ILE A 187 -6.76 -8.01 28.81
N LYS A 188 -7.86 -7.44 29.32
CA LYS A 188 -9.20 -7.59 28.73
C LYS A 188 -9.26 -7.09 27.29
N GLN A 189 -8.51 -6.03 26.98
CA GLN A 189 -8.45 -5.47 25.63
C GLN A 189 -7.34 -6.09 24.76
N MET A 190 -6.58 -7.06 25.28
CA MET A 190 -5.54 -7.80 24.55
C MET A 190 -4.44 -6.90 23.98
N HIS A 191 -4.08 -5.82 24.68
CA HIS A 191 -3.09 -4.83 24.21
C HIS A 191 -1.71 -5.46 23.95
N SER A 192 -1.34 -6.53 24.65
CA SER A 192 -0.09 -7.26 24.40
C SER A 192 0.00 -7.86 22.99
N LEU A 193 -1.13 -8.28 22.39
CA LEU A 193 -1.12 -8.84 21.04
C LEU A 193 -0.83 -7.78 19.97
N ASP A 194 -1.43 -6.60 20.11
CA ASP A 194 -1.16 -5.46 19.22
C ASP A 194 0.34 -5.10 19.23
N ILE A 195 0.96 -5.05 20.42
CA ILE A 195 2.40 -4.76 20.54
C ILE A 195 3.26 -5.89 19.97
N LEU A 196 2.88 -7.15 20.21
CA LEU A 196 3.59 -8.30 19.64
C LEU A 196 3.54 -8.28 18.11
N PHE A 197 2.38 -7.97 17.53
CA PHE A 197 2.22 -7.83 16.08
C PHE A 197 3.18 -6.79 15.50
N VAL A 198 3.27 -5.60 16.12
CA VAL A 198 4.21 -4.55 15.69
C VAL A 198 5.68 -4.98 15.89
N GLU A 199 6.01 -5.68 16.96
CA GLU A 199 7.37 -6.21 17.17
C GLU A 199 7.76 -7.25 16.11
N CYS A 200 6.84 -8.12 15.70
CA CYS A 200 7.07 -9.04 14.57
C CYS A 200 7.36 -8.28 13.27
N LEU A 201 6.60 -7.24 12.97
CA LEU A 201 6.86 -6.41 11.78
C LEU A 201 8.20 -5.67 11.88
N LYS A 202 8.58 -5.19 13.06
CA LYS A 202 9.89 -4.54 13.29
C LYS A 202 11.07 -5.48 13.08
N ILE A 203 10.90 -6.80 13.18
CA ILE A 203 11.97 -7.77 12.86
C ILE A 203 12.20 -7.83 11.35
N ILE A 204 11.11 -7.78 10.57
CA ILE A 204 11.14 -7.86 9.10
C ILE A 204 11.56 -6.51 8.50
N PHE A 205 11.03 -5.42 9.04
CA PHE A 205 11.22 -4.05 8.55
C PHE A 205 12.02 -3.22 9.57
N TRP A 206 13.09 -3.79 10.13
CA TRP A 206 13.88 -3.18 11.20
C TRP A 206 14.49 -1.83 10.83
N PHE A 207 14.74 -1.62 9.54
CA PHE A 207 15.25 -0.38 8.97
C PHE A 207 14.17 0.71 8.82
N ASN A 208 12.87 0.38 8.98
CA ASN A 208 11.79 1.34 8.81
C ASN A 208 11.51 2.13 10.10
N PRO A 209 11.90 3.43 10.19
CA PRO A 209 11.69 4.23 11.39
C PRO A 209 10.22 4.46 11.73
N LEU A 210 9.31 4.39 10.74
CA LEU A 210 7.88 4.61 10.92
C LEU A 210 7.26 3.56 11.85
N LEU A 211 7.75 2.33 11.86
CA LEU A 211 7.25 1.28 12.75
C LEU A 211 7.58 1.55 14.23
N TYR A 212 8.71 2.22 14.50
CA TYR A 212 9.08 2.61 15.87
C TYR A 212 8.18 3.74 16.36
N LEU A 213 7.87 4.72 15.49
CA LEU A 213 6.89 5.75 15.78
C LEU A 213 5.49 5.15 15.97
N TYR A 214 5.08 4.25 15.08
CA TYR A 214 3.80 3.54 15.16
C TYR A 214 3.64 2.83 16.50
N LYS A 215 4.66 2.08 16.95
CA LYS A 215 4.66 1.40 18.26
C LYS A 215 4.35 2.37 19.40
N HIS A 216 4.95 3.56 19.39
CA HIS A 216 4.70 4.57 20.41
C HIS A 216 3.25 5.07 20.38
N LEU A 217 2.68 5.28 19.18
CA LEU A 217 1.32 5.78 19.00
C LEU A 217 0.24 4.77 19.42
N ILE A 218 0.41 3.49 19.07
CA ILE A 218 -0.53 2.44 19.47
C ILE A 218 -0.46 2.19 20.98
N ALA A 219 0.75 2.17 21.56
CA ALA A 219 0.93 2.04 23.01
C ALA A 219 0.27 3.21 23.76
N GLN A 220 0.44 4.44 23.29
CA GLN A 220 -0.23 5.60 23.88
C GLN A 220 -1.76 5.48 23.82
N ASN A 221 -2.31 4.96 22.72
CA ASN A 221 -3.75 4.74 22.61
C ASN A 221 -4.24 3.64 23.58
N HIS A 222 -3.43 2.59 23.81
CA HIS A 222 -3.71 1.57 24.83
C HIS A 222 -3.80 2.16 26.24
N GLU A 223 -2.87 3.05 26.60
CA GLU A 223 -2.90 3.76 27.88
C GLU A 223 -4.20 4.56 28.03
N TYR A 224 -4.64 5.27 26.98
CA TYR A 224 -5.89 6.03 27.00
C TYR A 224 -7.12 5.14 27.16
N LEU A 225 -7.13 3.96 26.53
CA LEU A 225 -8.20 2.97 26.68
C LEU A 225 -8.25 2.42 28.11
N ALA A 226 -7.10 2.08 28.68
CA ALA A 226 -7.02 1.56 30.04
C ALA A 226 -7.41 2.64 31.07
N ASP A 227 -6.95 3.88 30.89
CA ASP A 227 -7.35 5.02 31.71
C ASP A 227 -8.85 5.31 31.62
N GLN A 228 -9.43 5.24 30.41
CA GLN A 228 -10.87 5.43 30.21
C GLN A 228 -11.69 4.37 30.94
N GLU A 229 -11.25 3.10 30.90
CA GLU A 229 -11.91 1.99 31.59
C GLU A 229 -11.97 2.22 33.10
N VAL A 230 -10.85 2.63 33.73
CA VAL A 230 -10.80 2.95 35.17
C VAL A 230 -11.74 4.11 35.51
N ILE A 231 -11.66 5.22 34.77
CA ILE A 231 -12.50 6.41 35.02
C ILE A 231 -13.99 6.07 34.82
N SER A 232 -14.32 5.22 33.85
CA SER A 232 -15.71 4.83 33.58
C SER A 232 -16.35 4.00 34.71
N LYS A 233 -15.54 3.37 35.56
CA LYS A 233 -15.99 2.60 36.75
C LYS A 233 -16.28 3.47 37.98
N GLY A 234 -16.15 4.80 37.85
CA GLY A 234 -16.51 5.75 38.91
C GLY A 234 -15.32 6.39 39.62
N THR A 235 -14.08 6.07 39.24
CA THR A 235 -12.89 6.72 39.80
C THR A 235 -12.84 8.20 39.40
N GLY A 236 -12.76 9.09 40.39
CA GLY A 236 -12.62 10.53 40.16
C GLY A 236 -11.31 10.88 39.44
N ILE A 237 -11.39 11.66 38.35
CA ILE A 237 -10.25 12.01 37.49
C ILE A 237 -9.07 12.58 38.31
N GLN A 238 -9.32 13.55 39.20
CA GLN A 238 -8.25 14.18 39.98
C GLN A 238 -7.57 13.21 40.95
N HIS A 239 -8.34 12.30 41.55
CA HIS A 239 -7.79 11.28 42.43
C HIS A 239 -6.87 10.35 41.64
N TYR A 240 -7.34 9.85 40.50
CA TYR A 240 -6.58 8.97 39.62
C TYR A 240 -5.30 9.63 39.09
N GLN A 241 -5.36 10.88 38.66
CA GLN A 241 -4.18 11.64 38.21
C GLN A 241 -3.12 11.78 39.30
N ARG A 242 -3.52 12.09 40.54
CA ARG A 242 -2.59 12.17 41.69
C ARG A 242 -1.95 10.81 41.98
N MET A 243 -2.73 9.74 41.89
CA MET A 243 -2.20 8.39 42.07
C MET A 243 -1.16 8.02 41.01
N LEU A 244 -1.45 8.27 39.73
CA LEU A 244 -0.49 8.02 38.66
C LEU A 244 0.82 8.79 38.86
N LEU A 245 0.74 10.06 39.28
CA LEU A 245 1.93 10.86 39.59
C LEU A 245 2.74 10.28 40.76
N LYS A 246 2.07 9.85 41.84
CA LYS A 246 2.73 9.22 42.99
C LYS A 246 3.46 7.92 42.62
N THR A 247 2.86 7.09 41.76
CA THR A 247 3.51 5.88 41.25
C THR A 247 4.74 6.20 40.38
N MET A 248 4.76 7.36 39.72
CA MET A 248 5.90 7.81 38.90
C MET A 248 7.07 8.35 39.72
N GLU A 249 6.80 9.03 40.84
CA GLU A 249 7.85 9.57 41.71
C GLU A 249 8.77 8.45 42.25
N GLU A 250 8.22 7.25 42.46
CA GLU A 250 9.01 6.07 42.81
C GLU A 250 9.99 5.62 41.71
N LYS A 251 9.71 5.95 40.44
CA LYS A 251 10.48 5.56 39.24
C LYS A 251 11.67 6.49 38.95
N THR A 252 11.59 7.76 39.35
CA THR A 252 12.57 8.79 38.97
C THR A 252 13.66 8.99 40.03
N ARG A 253 14.54 8.00 40.21
CA ARG A 253 15.77 8.18 41.02
C ARG A 253 17.03 8.54 40.22
N TYR A 254 16.94 8.62 38.89
CA TYR A 254 18.07 8.91 38.00
C TYR A 254 17.73 9.99 36.97
N SER A 255 18.41 11.15 37.07
CA SER A 255 18.16 12.39 36.32
C SER A 255 18.40 12.27 34.80
N LEU A 256 19.26 11.36 34.35
CA LEU A 256 19.65 11.24 32.93
C LEU A 256 18.75 10.29 32.10
N ALA A 257 17.74 9.63 32.70
CA ALA A 257 17.08 8.46 32.08
C ALA A 257 15.55 8.57 31.83
N SER A 258 14.90 9.74 31.91
CA SER A 258 13.42 9.79 31.97
C SER A 258 12.70 10.89 31.16
N SER A 259 13.10 11.15 29.90
CA SER A 259 12.33 12.07 29.03
C SER A 259 11.12 11.40 28.35
N LEU A 260 11.24 10.13 27.93
CA LEU A 260 10.21 9.43 27.16
C LEU A 260 8.97 9.05 27.98
N ASN A 261 9.13 8.73 29.26
CA ASN A 261 8.00 8.42 30.13
C ASN A 261 7.21 9.69 30.49
N PHE A 262 7.89 10.83 30.64
CA PHE A 262 7.25 12.08 31.01
C PHE A 262 6.27 12.58 29.93
N SER A 263 6.64 12.48 28.65
CA SER A 263 5.77 12.89 27.54
C SER A 263 4.49 12.04 27.45
N LEU A 264 4.61 10.72 27.63
CA LEU A 264 3.47 9.80 27.67
C LEU A 264 2.53 10.12 28.84
N THR A 265 3.08 10.30 30.05
CA THR A 265 2.29 10.61 31.25
C THR A 265 1.57 11.94 31.11
N LYS A 266 2.27 12.99 30.67
CA LYS A 266 1.67 14.30 30.42
C LYS A 266 0.46 14.18 29.49
N ARG A 267 0.61 13.40 28.41
CA ARG A 267 -0.46 13.16 27.44
C ARG A 267 -1.64 12.39 28.05
N ARG A 268 -1.40 11.34 28.84
CA ARG A 268 -2.45 10.64 29.61
C ARG A 268 -3.24 11.60 30.50
N LEU A 269 -2.55 12.38 31.33
CA LEU A 269 -3.18 13.35 32.24
C LEU A 269 -4.00 14.40 31.48
N GLN A 270 -3.45 14.96 30.40
CA GLN A 270 -4.15 15.93 29.56
C GLN A 270 -5.38 15.32 28.88
N MET A 271 -5.25 14.09 28.39
CA MET A 271 -6.33 13.40 27.71
C MET A 271 -7.51 13.12 28.65
N MET A 272 -7.27 12.81 29.93
CA MET A 272 -8.35 12.58 30.90
C MET A 272 -9.28 13.79 31.06
N THR A 273 -8.77 15.02 31.01
CA THR A 273 -9.54 16.25 31.27
C THR A 273 -10.24 16.84 30.04
N GLN A 274 -9.90 16.38 28.83
CA GLN A 274 -10.50 16.92 27.60
C GLN A 274 -12.00 16.62 27.47
N SER A 275 -12.76 17.51 26.84
CA SER A 275 -14.18 17.28 26.56
C SER A 275 -14.37 16.52 25.23
N ARG A 276 -15.44 15.71 25.15
CA ARG A 276 -15.81 14.98 23.93
C ARG A 276 -16.86 15.77 23.17
N THR A 277 -16.60 16.06 21.89
CA THR A 277 -17.58 16.74 21.02
C THR A 277 -17.84 15.91 19.76
N LYS A 278 -19.11 15.54 19.51
CA LYS A 278 -19.47 14.66 18.38
C LYS A 278 -19.30 15.35 17.02
N VAL A 279 -19.63 16.64 16.93
CA VAL A 279 -19.57 17.43 15.69
C VAL A 279 -18.14 17.57 15.17
N LYS A 280 -17.18 17.90 16.05
CA LYS A 280 -15.76 18.03 15.66
C LYS A 280 -15.20 16.72 15.12
N PHE A 281 -15.59 15.59 15.72
CA PHE A 281 -15.19 14.27 15.25
C PHE A 281 -15.76 13.97 13.85
N LEU A 282 -17.05 14.25 13.62
CA LEU A 282 -17.68 14.00 12.31
C LEU A 282 -17.02 14.84 11.20
N LEU A 283 -16.74 16.12 11.47
CA LEU A 283 -16.06 16.99 10.51
C LEU A 283 -14.66 16.45 10.15
N LYS A 284 -13.92 15.95 11.13
CA LYS A 284 -12.62 15.30 10.91
C LYS A 284 -12.74 14.02 10.09
N LEU A 285 -13.80 13.24 10.29
CA LEU A 285 -14.04 12.03 9.51
C LEU A 285 -14.32 12.36 8.03
N VAL A 286 -15.08 13.43 7.76
CA VAL A 286 -15.29 13.92 6.38
C VAL A 286 -13.96 14.35 5.74
N MET A 287 -13.04 14.96 6.51
CA MET A 287 -11.69 15.31 6.03
C MET A 287 -10.82 14.10 5.66
N LEU A 288 -11.14 12.88 6.11
CA LEU A 288 -10.44 11.67 5.67
C LEU A 288 -10.85 11.25 4.24
N ALA A 289 -12.06 11.58 3.79
CA ALA A 289 -12.58 11.18 2.48
C ALA A 289 -11.72 11.65 1.30
N PRO A 290 -11.33 12.95 1.18
CA PRO A 290 -10.49 13.40 0.07
C PRO A 290 -9.09 12.78 0.09
N LEU A 291 -8.58 12.42 1.27
CA LEU A 291 -7.30 11.75 1.37
C LEU A 291 -7.35 10.32 0.83
N PHE A 292 -8.39 9.56 1.18
CA PHE A 292 -8.58 8.22 0.62
C PHE A 292 -8.83 8.29 -0.88
N ALA A 293 -9.57 9.29 -1.36
CA ALA A 293 -9.74 9.55 -2.79
C ALA A 293 -8.40 9.88 -3.48
N GLY A 294 -7.55 10.70 -2.85
CA GLY A 294 -6.21 11.00 -3.36
C GLY A 294 -5.30 9.78 -3.40
N LEU A 295 -5.35 8.93 -2.37
CA LEU A 295 -4.60 7.67 -2.34
C LEU A 295 -5.09 6.70 -3.44
N SER A 296 -6.40 6.59 -3.65
CA SER A 296 -6.95 5.78 -4.74
C SER A 296 -6.59 6.33 -6.12
N LEU A 297 -6.54 7.66 -6.29
CA LEU A 297 -6.12 8.29 -7.56
C LEU A 297 -4.62 8.09 -7.83
N MET A 298 -3.77 8.19 -6.81
CA MET A 298 -2.33 7.89 -6.94
C MET A 298 -2.05 6.44 -7.34
N LEU A 299 -2.95 5.52 -6.98
CA LEU A 299 -2.81 4.09 -7.27
C LEU A 299 -3.54 3.66 -8.55
N GLY A 300 -4.60 4.37 -8.93
CA GLY A 300 -5.50 4.02 -10.04
C GLY A 300 -5.38 4.90 -11.27
N CYS A 301 -4.37 5.77 -11.37
CA CYS A 301 -4.11 6.52 -12.59
C CYS A 301 -3.35 5.63 -13.57
N GLU A 302 -4.10 4.80 -14.29
CA GLU A 302 -3.68 4.39 -15.63
C GLU A 302 -3.60 5.70 -16.44
N PRO A 303 -2.44 6.09 -17.00
CA PRO A 303 -2.43 7.16 -17.97
C PRO A 303 -3.37 6.68 -19.07
N ALA A 304 -4.40 7.46 -19.36
CA ALA A 304 -5.11 7.31 -20.62
C ALA A 304 -4.00 7.30 -21.67
N SER A 305 -3.81 6.14 -22.31
CA SER A 305 -2.95 6.04 -23.47
C SER A 305 -3.55 7.01 -24.47
N ASN A 306 -2.99 8.22 -24.54
CA ASN A 306 -3.09 9.00 -25.74
C ASN A 306 -2.48 8.09 -26.79
N GLU A 307 -3.34 7.52 -27.66
CA GLU A 307 -2.91 6.81 -28.86
C GLU A 307 -2.14 7.81 -29.72
N THR A 308 -0.89 8.03 -29.35
CA THR A 308 0.11 8.62 -30.22
C THR A 308 0.78 7.40 -30.79
N SER A 309 0.37 7.07 -32.01
CA SER A 309 0.92 6.00 -32.84
C SER A 309 2.43 5.89 -32.61
N PRO A 310 2.93 4.81 -31.99
CA PRO A 310 4.33 4.48 -32.12
C PRO A 310 4.47 3.95 -33.55
N ASP A 311 5.39 4.54 -34.30
CA ASP A 311 5.90 4.02 -35.57
C ASP A 311 6.13 2.51 -35.43
N VAL A 312 5.26 1.69 -36.05
CA VAL A 312 5.26 0.23 -35.90
C VAL A 312 6.24 -0.36 -36.90
N ASP A 313 7.40 -0.76 -36.38
CA ASP A 313 8.22 -1.80 -36.99
C ASP A 313 7.40 -3.10 -37.13
N THR A 314 7.35 -3.56 -38.36
CA THR A 314 6.51 -4.64 -38.90
C THR A 314 6.92 -6.02 -38.36
N SER A 315 5.96 -6.89 -37.98
CA SER A 315 5.98 -8.34 -38.35
C SER A 315 4.86 -9.25 -37.81
N SER A 316 3.91 -8.81 -36.97
CA SER A 316 2.95 -9.79 -36.40
C SER A 316 1.49 -9.34 -36.23
N GLU A 317 1.11 -8.16 -36.72
CA GLU A 317 -0.27 -7.68 -36.63
C GLU A 317 -0.86 -7.33 -38.01
N LEU A 318 -2.04 -7.87 -38.30
CA LEU A 318 -2.78 -7.62 -39.54
C LEU A 318 -4.06 -6.82 -39.22
N SER A 319 -4.17 -5.61 -39.77
CA SER A 319 -5.39 -4.80 -39.67
C SER A 319 -6.23 -4.98 -40.95
N ILE A 320 -7.52 -5.29 -40.77
CA ILE A 320 -8.48 -5.43 -41.87
C ILE A 320 -9.67 -4.49 -41.59
N GLU A 321 -9.98 -3.62 -42.53
CA GLU A 321 -11.13 -2.71 -42.46
C GLU A 321 -12.07 -2.95 -43.65
N ILE A 322 -13.36 -3.15 -43.37
CA ILE A 322 -14.42 -3.33 -44.37
C ILE A 322 -15.28 -2.07 -44.39
N LEU A 323 -15.21 -1.31 -45.48
CA LEU A 323 -15.94 -0.06 -45.66
C LEU A 323 -17.35 -0.28 -46.23
N ASP A 324 -18.17 0.77 -46.20
CA ASP A 324 -19.57 0.80 -46.67
C ASP A 324 -19.75 0.32 -48.12
N ASP A 325 -18.77 0.56 -48.99
CA ASP A 325 -18.78 0.15 -50.40
C ASP A 325 -18.25 -1.30 -50.61
N ASN A 326 -18.22 -2.11 -49.55
CA ASN A 326 -17.62 -3.46 -49.53
C ASN A 326 -16.12 -3.50 -49.91
N ALA A 327 -15.42 -2.37 -49.86
CA ALA A 327 -13.99 -2.29 -50.09
C ALA A 327 -13.22 -2.87 -48.88
N LEU A 328 -12.25 -3.74 -49.17
CA LEU A 328 -11.38 -4.36 -48.16
C LEU A 328 -10.06 -3.59 -48.08
N ILE A 329 -9.75 -3.02 -46.92
CA ILE A 329 -8.47 -2.36 -46.66
C ILE A 329 -7.66 -3.24 -45.70
N VAL A 330 -6.47 -3.65 -46.13
CA VAL A 330 -5.56 -4.46 -45.33
C VAL A 330 -4.26 -3.69 -45.13
N ASN A 331 -3.90 -3.38 -43.88
CA ASN A 331 -2.74 -2.54 -43.56
C ASN A 331 -2.68 -1.25 -44.41
N GLU A 332 -3.80 -0.50 -44.43
CA GLU A 332 -3.96 0.77 -45.16
C GLU A 332 -3.98 0.68 -46.70
N ASN A 333 -3.94 -0.52 -47.28
CA ASN A 333 -4.02 -0.72 -48.74
C ASN A 333 -5.35 -1.37 -49.16
N SER A 334 -6.00 -0.80 -50.17
CA SER A 334 -7.20 -1.40 -50.79
C SER A 334 -6.82 -2.69 -51.53
N MET A 335 -7.44 -3.79 -51.17
CA MET A 335 -7.22 -5.12 -51.74
C MET A 335 -8.55 -5.79 -52.06
N THR A 336 -8.53 -6.74 -52.99
CA THR A 336 -9.65 -7.65 -53.24
C THR A 336 -9.55 -8.90 -52.35
N LEU A 337 -10.66 -9.63 -52.17
CA LEU A 337 -10.68 -10.88 -51.39
C LEU A 337 -9.66 -11.91 -51.90
N GLY A 338 -9.44 -11.97 -53.22
CA GLY A 338 -8.45 -12.88 -53.81
C GLY A 338 -6.99 -12.47 -53.54
N GLU A 339 -6.73 -11.17 -53.37
CA GLU A 339 -5.41 -10.66 -53.00
C GLU A 339 -5.11 -10.89 -51.51
N LEU A 340 -6.13 -10.81 -50.65
CA LEU A 340 -6.05 -11.20 -49.24
C LEU A 340 -5.73 -12.69 -49.08
N GLU A 341 -6.38 -13.57 -49.85
CA GLU A 341 -6.08 -15.02 -49.82
C GLU A 341 -4.64 -15.30 -50.26
N ARG A 342 -4.15 -14.61 -51.30
CA ARG A 342 -2.76 -14.74 -51.75
C ARG A 342 -1.78 -14.25 -50.69
N LEU A 343 -2.04 -13.11 -50.05
CA LEU A 343 -1.19 -12.56 -48.99
C LEU A 343 -1.10 -13.52 -47.81
N LEU A 344 -2.22 -14.09 -47.35
CA LEU A 344 -2.24 -15.07 -46.27
C LEU A 344 -1.52 -16.38 -46.64
N SER A 345 -1.54 -16.78 -47.91
CA SER A 345 -0.83 -17.98 -48.40
C SER A 345 0.69 -17.81 -48.55
N GLU A 346 1.16 -16.57 -48.75
CA GLU A 346 2.58 -16.24 -48.91
C GLU A 346 3.28 -15.95 -47.56
N MET A 347 2.51 -15.83 -46.46
CA MET A 347 3.07 -15.59 -45.12
C MET A 347 3.73 -16.84 -44.53
N PRO A 348 4.97 -16.75 -44.00
CA PRO A 348 5.67 -17.89 -43.42
C PRO A 348 5.07 -18.36 -42.08
N GLU A 349 4.38 -17.48 -41.36
CA GLU A 349 3.67 -17.76 -40.10
C GLU A 349 2.32 -17.03 -40.10
N SER A 350 1.28 -17.70 -39.58
CA SER A 350 -0.08 -17.13 -39.49
C SER A 350 -0.12 -15.95 -38.49
N PRO A 351 -0.87 -14.87 -38.78
CA PRO A 351 -0.94 -13.72 -37.89
C PRO A 351 -1.54 -14.09 -36.53
N GLU A 352 -0.86 -13.72 -35.44
CA GLU A 352 -1.26 -14.03 -34.07
C GLU A 352 -2.48 -13.20 -33.62
N LEU A 353 -2.65 -12.00 -34.19
CA LEU A 353 -3.77 -11.10 -33.92
C LEU A 353 -4.25 -10.43 -35.22
N VAL A 354 -5.55 -10.56 -35.50
CA VAL A 354 -6.21 -9.86 -36.61
C VAL A 354 -7.22 -8.88 -36.03
N ARG A 355 -7.00 -7.58 -36.23
CA ARG A 355 -7.98 -6.54 -35.87
C ARG A 355 -8.87 -6.27 -37.06
N MET A 356 -10.15 -6.62 -36.94
CA MET A 356 -11.15 -6.40 -37.98
C MET A 356 -12.09 -5.27 -37.59
N LYS A 357 -12.07 -4.20 -38.38
CA LYS A 357 -13.04 -3.10 -38.31
C LYS A 357 -14.08 -3.30 -39.40
N VAL A 358 -15.35 -3.25 -39.02
CA VAL A 358 -16.47 -3.47 -39.94
C VAL A 358 -17.42 -2.29 -39.85
N SER A 359 -17.74 -1.70 -40.99
CA SER A 359 -18.73 -0.64 -41.06
C SER A 359 -20.16 -1.19 -40.87
N PRO A 360 -21.09 -0.45 -40.23
CA PRO A 360 -22.45 -0.91 -39.97
C PRO A 360 -23.25 -1.29 -41.23
N ASP A 361 -22.93 -0.69 -42.38
CA ASP A 361 -23.64 -0.89 -43.64
C ASP A 361 -22.98 -1.94 -44.56
N ALA A 362 -21.89 -2.58 -44.12
CA ALA A 362 -21.20 -3.61 -44.89
C ALA A 362 -22.07 -4.87 -45.08
N GLU A 363 -22.08 -5.43 -46.30
CA GLU A 363 -22.85 -6.64 -46.56
C GLU A 363 -22.34 -7.84 -45.75
N PHE A 364 -23.27 -8.54 -45.11
CA PHE A 364 -22.97 -9.73 -44.29
C PHE A 364 -22.23 -10.84 -45.08
N GLY A 365 -22.44 -10.92 -46.39
CA GLY A 365 -21.73 -11.84 -47.28
C GLY A 365 -20.22 -11.62 -47.29
N VAL A 366 -19.77 -10.36 -47.43
CA VAL A 366 -18.35 -9.99 -47.47
C VAL A 366 -17.66 -10.25 -46.14
N ILE A 367 -18.35 -9.94 -45.03
CA ILE A 367 -17.86 -10.21 -43.67
C ILE A 367 -17.62 -11.72 -43.49
N THR A 368 -18.58 -12.54 -43.96
CA THR A 368 -18.51 -14.00 -43.84
C THR A 368 -17.38 -14.59 -44.69
N ASP A 369 -17.19 -14.08 -45.90
CA ASP A 369 -16.14 -14.53 -46.81
C ASP A 369 -14.74 -14.23 -46.23
N VAL A 370 -14.52 -13.02 -45.72
CA VAL A 370 -13.27 -12.64 -45.05
C VAL A 370 -13.00 -13.49 -43.80
N GLN A 371 -14.01 -13.69 -42.96
CA GLN A 371 -13.89 -14.57 -41.78
C GLN A 371 -13.56 -16.01 -42.17
N SER A 372 -14.14 -16.51 -43.27
CA SER A 372 -13.88 -17.86 -43.76
C SER A 372 -12.44 -18.03 -44.26
N THR A 373 -11.90 -17.01 -44.93
CA THR A 373 -10.52 -16.98 -45.44
C THR A 373 -9.51 -16.94 -44.29
N LEU A 374 -9.74 -16.08 -43.29
CA LEU A 374 -8.93 -15.98 -42.07
C LEU A 374 -8.93 -17.30 -41.29
N ARG A 375 -10.10 -17.92 -41.13
CA ARG A 375 -10.23 -19.21 -40.44
C ARG A 375 -9.53 -20.35 -41.18
N ARG A 376 -9.50 -20.32 -42.52
CA ARG A 376 -8.78 -21.31 -43.35
C ARG A 376 -7.27 -21.22 -43.18
N HIS A 377 -6.74 -20.05 -42.79
CA HIS A 377 -5.32 -19.76 -42.63
C HIS A 377 -4.92 -19.60 -41.15
N GLU A 378 -5.62 -20.29 -40.24
CA GLU A 378 -5.25 -20.43 -38.82
C GLU A 378 -5.16 -19.11 -38.02
N ALA A 379 -5.83 -18.03 -38.46
CA ALA A 379 -5.96 -16.81 -37.67
C ALA A 379 -7.05 -16.96 -36.60
N PHE A 380 -6.67 -17.34 -35.37
CA PHE A 380 -7.64 -17.71 -34.32
C PHE A 380 -8.11 -16.56 -33.42
N LYS A 381 -7.45 -15.39 -33.44
CA LYS A 381 -7.78 -14.25 -32.56
C LYS A 381 -8.20 -13.04 -33.39
N ILE A 382 -9.51 -12.90 -33.58
CA ILE A 382 -10.12 -11.76 -34.28
C ILE A 382 -10.72 -10.81 -33.24
N GLN A 383 -10.22 -9.56 -33.20
CA GLN A 383 -10.82 -8.50 -32.40
C GLN A 383 -11.68 -7.60 -33.28
N TYR A 384 -12.94 -7.41 -32.88
CA TYR A 384 -13.91 -6.59 -33.59
C TYR A 384 -13.94 -5.18 -33.00
N SER A 385 -13.92 -4.17 -33.86
CA SER A 385 -14.18 -2.78 -33.48
C SER A 385 -15.19 -2.18 -34.47
N SER A 386 -16.29 -1.64 -33.95
CA SER A 386 -17.32 -0.98 -34.75
C SER A 386 -16.91 0.46 -35.02
N GLN A 387 -16.98 0.89 -36.29
CA GLN A 387 -16.77 2.28 -36.66
C GLN A 387 -18.05 3.06 -36.34
N ASN A 388 -18.06 3.83 -35.25
CA ASN A 388 -19.16 4.75 -34.97
C ASN A 388 -19.00 5.99 -35.86
N ASN A 389 -19.93 6.21 -36.77
CA ASN A 389 -19.99 7.43 -37.58
C ASN A 389 -20.25 8.64 -36.67
N ASN A 390 -19.22 9.51 -36.54
CA ASN A 390 -19.33 10.82 -35.90
C ASN A 390 -20.18 11.75 -36.76
N TYR A 391 -21.44 11.97 -36.39
CA TYR A 391 -22.18 13.14 -36.87
C TYR A 391 -21.91 14.33 -35.95
N ALA A 392 -21.50 15.42 -36.58
CA ALA A 392 -21.03 16.67 -36.00
C ALA A 392 -22.07 17.34 -35.08
N GLU A 393 -21.61 17.73 -33.88
CA GLU A 393 -22.32 18.65 -33.00
C GLU A 393 -21.81 20.07 -33.27
N ASP A 394 -22.48 20.78 -34.19
CA ASP A 394 -22.42 22.24 -34.31
C ASP A 394 -23.78 22.80 -33.93
N SER A 395 -23.91 23.32 -32.71
CA SER A 395 -24.69 24.54 -32.48
C SER A 395 -24.35 25.12 -31.11
N THR A 396 -23.81 26.33 -31.14
CA THR A 396 -23.68 27.19 -29.96
C THR A 396 -24.92 28.08 -29.82
N LYS A 397 -25.38 28.21 -28.57
CA LYS A 397 -26.01 29.39 -27.95
C LYS A 397 -27.43 29.84 -28.35
N ASP A 398 -28.31 29.61 -27.37
CA ASP A 398 -28.96 30.62 -26.54
C ASP A 398 -30.43 30.99 -26.83
N SER A 399 -31.23 30.73 -25.80
CA SER A 399 -32.25 31.62 -25.23
C SER A 399 -33.74 31.22 -25.34
N THR A 400 -34.33 31.12 -24.15
CA THR A 400 -35.66 31.63 -23.75
C THR A 400 -36.90 30.72 -23.78
N LYS A 401 -37.27 30.29 -22.55
CA LYS A 401 -38.62 30.25 -21.90
C LYS A 401 -39.75 29.34 -22.41
N ILE A 402 -40.64 29.11 -21.42
CA ILE A 402 -42.03 28.61 -21.44
C ILE A 402 -42.10 27.09 -21.23
N SER A 403 -42.15 26.58 -19.99
CA SER A 403 -43.28 26.52 -19.04
C SER A 403 -44.32 25.43 -19.35
N ASP A 404 -44.66 24.69 -18.28
CA ASP A 404 -45.89 23.94 -18.04
C ASP A 404 -46.08 22.58 -18.75
N PHE A 405 -45.84 21.48 -18.03
CA PHE A 405 -46.91 20.62 -17.45
C PHE A 405 -46.29 19.32 -16.87
N TYR A 406 -46.30 19.22 -15.54
CA TYR A 406 -46.44 17.97 -14.77
C TYR A 406 -47.97 17.68 -14.75
N GLU A 407 -48.50 16.48 -14.99
CA GLU A 407 -48.47 15.29 -14.13
C GLU A 407 -49.17 14.07 -14.83
N PRO A 408 -49.15 12.87 -14.22
CA PRO A 408 -49.14 11.56 -14.88
C PRO A 408 -50.51 10.87 -14.90
N HIS A 409 -50.67 9.75 -15.62
CA HIS A 409 -51.60 8.70 -15.18
C HIS A 409 -51.30 7.31 -15.76
N ASN A 410 -51.00 6.40 -14.81
CA ASN A 410 -51.42 5.01 -14.67
C ASN A 410 -51.68 4.15 -15.92
N GLY A 411 -50.93 3.05 -15.99
CA GLY A 411 -51.35 1.86 -16.71
C GLY A 411 -52.59 1.21 -16.10
N LEU A 412 -53.28 0.43 -16.92
CA LEU A 412 -54.18 -0.65 -16.54
C LEU A 412 -54.22 -1.66 -17.69
N ILE A 413 -53.86 -2.89 -17.35
CA ILE A 413 -54.06 -4.12 -18.13
C ILE A 413 -55.54 -4.54 -17.98
N PRO A 414 -56.11 -5.26 -18.95
CA PRO A 414 -56.37 -6.69 -18.71
C PRO A 414 -55.71 -7.61 -19.76
#